data_AF-A0A1H4IZD2-F1
#
_entry.id   AF-A0A1H4IZD2-F1
#
_cell.length_a   1.000
_cell.length_b   1.000
_cell.length_c   1.000
_cell.angle_alpha   90.00
_cell.angle_beta   90.00
_cell.angle_gamma   90.00
#
_symmetry.space_group_name_H-M   'P 1'
#
loop_
_entity.id
_entity.type
_entity.pdbx_description
1 polymer ?
#
loop_
_entity_poly.entity_id
_entity_poly.type
_entity_poly.pdbx_seq_one_letter_code
_entity_poly.pdbx_strand_id
1 'polypeptide(L)'
;MNSREYRQYRQWRQRRRAAWIDANRKHHHPDTEAEFLIEFASMWAPFGGATEEEILVHFGMTMRRFIERLWQVIPESNCVQDEIRLLASAYPHPRRAGGPGG
;
A
#
# COMPACT_ATOMS: atom_id res chain seq x y z
N MET A 1 -22.07 -6.90 -9.02
CA MET A 1 -21.45 -6.54 -7.73
C MET A 1 -22.57 -6.48 -6.68
N ASN A 2 -22.66 -7.42 -5.73
CA ASN A 2 -23.82 -7.51 -4.83
C ASN A 2 -23.63 -6.65 -3.56
N SER A 3 -24.69 -5.95 -3.14
CA SER A 3 -24.70 -5.05 -1.97
C SER A 3 -24.32 -5.70 -0.63
N ARG A 4 -24.34 -7.04 -0.52
CA ARG A 4 -23.89 -7.78 0.66
C ARG A 4 -22.37 -7.87 0.76
N GLU A 5 -21.67 -7.96 -0.36
CA GLU A 5 -20.20 -7.94 -0.42
C GLU A 5 -19.69 -6.54 -0.08
N TYR A 6 -20.39 -5.50 -0.55
CA TYR A 6 -20.05 -4.09 -0.26
C TYR A 6 -20.17 -3.71 1.23
N ARG A 7 -21.20 -4.21 1.92
CA ARG A 7 -21.36 -3.98 3.37
C ARG A 7 -20.31 -4.71 4.20
N GLN A 8 -19.98 -5.94 3.81
CA GLN A 8 -18.93 -6.72 4.46
C GLN A 8 -17.55 -6.08 4.22
N TYR A 9 -17.29 -5.61 2.99
CA TYR A 9 -16.11 -4.84 2.64
C TYR A 9 -16.00 -3.56 3.49
N ARG A 10 -17.08 -2.77 3.62
CA ARG A 10 -17.10 -1.55 4.45
C ARG A 10 -16.82 -1.83 5.93
N GLN A 11 -17.43 -2.84 6.53
CA GLN A 11 -17.22 -3.17 7.94
C GLN A 11 -15.80 -3.70 8.20
N TRP A 12 -15.26 -4.53 7.29
CA TRP A 12 -13.87 -4.99 7.38
C TRP A 12 -12.85 -3.86 7.23
N ARG A 13 -13.11 -2.96 6.28
CA ARG A 13 -12.29 -1.77 6.04
C ARG A 13 -12.23 -0.85 7.26
N GLN A 14 -13.35 -0.68 7.97
CA GLN A 14 -13.41 0.10 9.21
C GLN A 14 -12.60 -0.55 10.35
N ARG A 15 -12.68 -1.87 10.51
CA ARG A 15 -11.91 -2.59 11.53
C ARG A 15 -10.40 -2.50 11.29
N ARG A 16 -9.96 -2.68 10.04
CA ARG A 16 -8.54 -2.55 9.68
C ARG A 16 -8.03 -1.12 9.75
N ARG A 17 -8.85 -0.13 9.36
CA ARG A 17 -8.51 1.29 9.54
C ARG A 17 -8.26 1.61 11.01
N ALA A 18 -9.08 1.07 11.93
CA ALA A 18 -8.85 1.25 13.37
C ALA A 18 -7.55 0.59 13.84
N ALA A 19 -7.28 -0.65 13.40
CA ALA A 19 -6.05 -1.36 13.74
C ALA A 19 -4.79 -0.64 13.20
N TRP A 20 -4.86 -0.12 11.97
CA TRP A 20 -3.77 0.62 11.36
C TRP A 20 -3.55 1.97 12.03
N ILE A 21 -4.62 2.70 12.42
CA ILE A 21 -4.48 3.97 13.14
C ILE A 21 -3.79 3.75 14.50
N ASP A 22 -4.06 2.64 15.19
CA ASP A 22 -3.34 2.27 16.42
C ASP A 22 -1.86 1.97 16.16
N ALA A 23 -1.56 1.19 15.11
CA ALA A 23 -0.19 0.87 14.72
C ALA A 23 0.59 2.13 14.34
N ASN A 24 0.04 2.98 13.46
CA ASN A 24 0.66 4.23 13.00
C ASN A 24 1.08 5.15 14.16
N ARG A 25 0.27 5.20 15.23
CA ARG A 25 0.58 6.01 16.42
C ARG A 25 1.91 5.60 17.07
N LYS A 26 2.37 4.37 16.87
CA LYS A 26 3.58 3.81 17.47
C LYS A 26 4.84 3.99 16.58
N HIS A 27 4.70 4.20 15.27
CA HIS A 27 5.80 4.13 14.28
C HIS A 27 6.33 5.50 13.80
N HIS A 28 6.38 6.51 14.67
CA HIS A 28 6.73 7.89 14.31
C HIS A 28 8.26 8.15 14.15
N HIS A 29 8.99 7.25 13.47
CA HIS A 29 10.43 7.40 13.17
C HIS A 29 10.68 7.40 11.63
N PRO A 30 11.74 8.04 11.11
CA PRO A 30 11.99 8.09 9.66
C PRO A 30 12.40 6.76 9.02
N ASP A 31 13.12 5.88 9.71
CA ASP A 31 13.44 4.51 9.22
C ASP A 31 12.17 3.65 9.10
N THR A 32 11.15 3.95 9.91
CA THR A 32 9.84 3.31 9.83
C THR A 32 9.02 3.72 8.61
N GLU A 33 9.34 4.78 7.86
CA GLU A 33 8.51 5.16 6.70
C GLU A 33 8.51 4.08 5.61
N ALA A 34 9.68 3.49 5.32
CA ALA A 34 9.83 2.40 4.35
C ALA A 34 9.08 1.14 4.81
N GLU A 35 9.31 0.73 6.06
CA GLU A 35 8.62 -0.41 6.69
C GLU A 35 7.10 -0.21 6.69
N PHE A 36 6.65 1.02 6.94
CA PHE A 36 5.24 1.37 7.02
C PHE A 36 4.54 1.43 5.66
N LEU A 37 5.26 1.85 4.62
CA LEU A 37 4.79 1.75 3.22
C LEU A 37 4.56 0.29 2.84
N ILE A 38 5.52 -0.58 3.14
CA ILE A 38 5.47 -2.01 2.83
C ILE A 38 4.36 -2.68 3.63
N GLU A 39 4.29 -2.46 4.95
CA GLU A 39 3.27 -3.07 5.81
C GLU A 39 1.86 -2.69 5.38
N PHE A 40 1.64 -1.40 5.09
CA PHE A 40 0.36 -0.93 4.57
C PHE A 40 0.04 -1.63 3.24
N ALA A 41 0.98 -1.64 2.29
CA ALA A 41 0.76 -2.28 1.00
C ALA A 41 0.45 -3.78 1.14
N SER A 42 1.20 -4.50 1.96
CA SER A 42 1.00 -5.94 2.23
C SER A 42 -0.34 -6.22 2.88
N MET A 43 -0.79 -5.32 3.77
CA MET A 43 -2.12 -5.43 4.37
C MET A 43 -3.23 -5.36 3.32
N TRP A 44 -3.10 -4.49 2.31
CA TRP A 44 -4.14 -4.27 1.31
C TRP A 44 -4.01 -5.13 0.05
N ALA A 45 -2.83 -5.71 -0.22
CA ALA A 45 -2.55 -6.48 -1.43
C ALA A 45 -3.53 -7.65 -1.68
N PRO A 46 -3.94 -8.46 -0.68
CA PRO A 46 -4.90 -9.55 -0.90
C PRO A 46 -6.30 -9.11 -1.36
N PHE A 47 -6.60 -7.80 -1.29
CA PHE A 47 -7.91 -7.22 -1.62
C PHE A 47 -7.87 -6.37 -2.89
N GLY A 48 -6.76 -6.40 -3.64
CA GLY A 48 -6.56 -5.56 -4.82
C GLY A 48 -5.95 -4.20 -4.51
N GLY A 49 -5.39 -4.01 -3.31
CA GLY A 49 -4.69 -2.79 -2.93
C GLY A 49 -5.54 -1.75 -2.21
N ALA A 50 -4.87 -0.75 -1.66
CA ALA A 50 -5.47 0.37 -0.97
C ALA A 50 -6.05 1.37 -1.97
N THR A 51 -7.16 2.00 -1.60
CA THR A 51 -7.74 3.07 -2.42
C THR A 51 -6.95 4.37 -2.31
N GLU A 52 -7.14 5.28 -3.27
CA GLU A 52 -6.55 6.62 -3.24
C GLU A 52 -6.92 7.40 -1.96
N GLU A 53 -8.18 7.33 -1.51
CA GLU A 53 -8.62 8.01 -0.28
C GLU A 53 -7.87 7.51 0.97
N GLU A 54 -7.58 6.21 1.04
CA GLU A 54 -6.82 5.65 2.16
C GLU A 54 -5.37 6.09 2.11
N ILE A 55 -4.74 6.00 0.94
CA ILE A 55 -3.36 6.44 0.76
C ILE A 55 -3.23 7.92 1.13
N LEU A 56 -4.21 8.76 0.74
CA LEU A 56 -4.23 10.17 1.07
C LEU A 56 -4.42 10.42 2.57
N VAL A 57 -5.34 9.73 3.23
CA VAL A 57 -5.58 9.87 4.67
C VAL A 57 -4.36 9.41 5.49
N HIS A 58 -3.67 8.39 5.02
CA HIS A 58 -2.61 7.71 5.77
C HIS A 58 -1.22 8.30 5.53
N PHE A 59 -0.90 8.65 4.28
CA PHE A 59 0.42 9.14 3.87
C PHE A 59 0.40 10.59 3.36
N GLY A 60 -0.76 11.21 3.19
CA GLY A 60 -0.86 12.57 2.65
C GLY A 60 -0.41 12.69 1.20
N MET A 61 -0.34 11.58 0.46
CA MET A 61 0.09 11.55 -0.94
C MET A 61 -0.89 10.84 -1.87
N THR A 62 -0.70 11.04 -3.16
CA THR A 62 -1.52 10.40 -4.20
C THR A 62 -1.15 8.93 -4.37
N MET A 63 -2.08 8.13 -4.90
CA MET A 63 -1.84 6.71 -5.17
C MET A 63 -0.61 6.50 -6.06
N ARG A 64 -0.40 7.34 -7.07
CA ARG A 64 0.78 7.27 -7.94
C ARG A 64 2.08 7.46 -7.16
N ARG A 65 2.16 8.50 -6.34
CA ARG A 65 3.35 8.81 -5.53
C ARG A 65 3.62 7.72 -4.49
N PHE A 66 2.56 7.15 -3.93
CA PHE A 66 2.66 5.99 -3.03
C PHE A 66 3.26 4.78 -3.74
N ILE A 67 2.75 4.43 -4.92
CA ILE A 67 3.29 3.32 -5.70
C ILE A 67 4.77 3.57 -6.07
N GLU A 68 5.11 4.78 -6.51
CA GLU A 68 6.50 5.16 -6.81
C GLU A 68 7.41 4.98 -5.59
N ARG A 69 6.99 5.45 -4.40
CA ARG A 69 7.75 5.30 -3.15
C ARG A 69 7.84 3.84 -2.70
N LEU A 70 6.74 3.10 -2.76
CA LEU A 70 6.70 1.67 -2.42
C LEU A 70 7.75 0.89 -3.20
N TRP A 71 7.84 1.13 -4.51
CA TRP A 71 8.82 0.46 -5.36
C TRP A 71 10.25 0.98 -5.22
N GLN A 72 10.46 2.17 -4.66
CA GLN A 72 11.79 2.64 -4.25
C GLN A 72 12.26 1.93 -2.98
N VAL A 73 11.38 1.73 -1.99
CA VAL A 73 11.76 1.16 -0.68
C VAL A 73 11.83 -0.36 -0.65
N ILE A 74 11.09 -1.07 -1.52
CA ILE A 74 11.14 -2.54 -1.63
C ILE A 74 12.58 -3.07 -1.82
N PRO A 75 13.42 -2.55 -2.74
CA PRO A 75 14.80 -3.02 -2.89
C PRO A 75 15.72 -2.59 -1.75
N GLU A 76 15.38 -1.53 -1.01
CA GLU A 76 16.12 -1.08 0.17
C GLU A 76 15.76 -1.92 1.42
N SER A 77 14.58 -2.55 1.41
CA SER A 77 14.06 -3.39 2.48
C SER A 77 14.32 -4.88 2.19
N ASN A 78 14.44 -5.72 3.22
CA ASN A 78 14.58 -7.18 3.06
C ASN A 78 13.23 -7.85 2.70
N CYS A 79 12.48 -7.29 1.73
CA CYS A 79 11.21 -7.86 1.27
C CYS A 79 11.44 -9.22 0.58
N VAL A 80 10.67 -10.22 0.99
CA VAL A 80 10.72 -11.56 0.39
C VAL A 80 10.07 -11.57 -0.99
N GLN A 81 10.56 -12.41 -1.92
CA GLN A 81 10.06 -12.45 -3.31
C GLN A 81 8.55 -12.73 -3.42
N ASP A 82 7.99 -13.50 -2.50
CA ASP A 82 6.54 -13.79 -2.48
C ASP A 82 5.71 -12.55 -2.17
N GLU A 83 6.16 -11.76 -1.19
CA GLU A 83 5.55 -10.48 -0.82
C GLU A 83 5.64 -9.48 -1.98
N ILE A 84 6.80 -9.39 -2.64
CA ILE A 84 6.97 -8.54 -3.82
C ILE A 84 5.99 -8.91 -4.94
N ARG A 85 5.73 -10.21 -5.16
CA ARG A 85 4.76 -10.68 -6.16
C ARG A 85 3.32 -10.31 -5.77
N LEU A 86 2.97 -10.47 -4.50
CA LEU A 86 1.67 -10.04 -3.96
C LEU A 86 1.48 -8.53 -4.15
N LEU A 87 2.47 -7.74 -3.76
CA LEU A 87 2.48 -6.28 -3.95
C LEU A 87 2.37 -5.91 -5.43
N ALA A 88 3.08 -6.59 -6.33
CA ALA A 88 3.01 -6.35 -7.77
C ALA A 88 1.63 -6.59 -8.38
N SER A 89 0.86 -7.53 -7.82
CA SER A 89 -0.49 -7.84 -8.29
C SER A 89 -1.50 -6.74 -7.95
N ALA A 90 -1.35 -6.12 -6.77
CA ALA A 90 -2.24 -5.07 -6.27
C ALA A 90 -1.79 -3.65 -6.65
N TYR A 91 -0.47 -3.43 -6.69
CA TYR A 91 0.16 -2.15 -6.99
C TYR A 91 1.07 -2.33 -8.20
N PRO A 92 0.51 -2.30 -9.42
CA PRO A 92 1.31 -2.49 -10.62
C PRO A 92 2.42 -1.45 -10.65
N HIS A 93 3.65 -1.94 -10.82
CA HIS A 93 4.81 -1.06 -10.97
C HIS A 93 4.49 -0.06 -12.08
N PRO A 94 4.62 1.25 -11.83
CA PRO A 94 4.46 2.24 -12.87
C PRO A 94 5.65 1.96 -13.77
N ARG A 95 5.39 1.22 -14.87
CA ARG A 95 6.43 0.89 -15.86
C ARG A 95 7.19 2.17 -16.05
N ARG A 96 8.50 2.15 -15.77
CA ARG A 96 9.38 3.31 -15.96
C ARG A 96 8.94 4.01 -17.23
N ALA A 97 8.19 5.09 -17.10
CA ALA A 97 7.76 5.91 -18.22
C ALA A 97 9.01 6.71 -18.59
N GLY A 98 9.93 5.99 -19.22
CA GLY A 98 11.34 6.33 -19.31
C GLY A 98 12.04 5.33 -20.21
N GLY A 99 11.37 4.95 -21.31
CA GLY A 99 12.10 4.63 -22.53
C GLY A 99 12.15 5.90 -23.35
N PRO A 100 13.28 6.62 -23.44
CA PRO A 100 13.60 7.27 -24.69
C PRO A 100 13.98 6.15 -25.67
N GLY A 101 13.19 6.01 -26.73
CA GLY A 101 13.72 5.36 -27.92
C GLY A 101 14.96 6.12 -28.38
N GLY A 102 16.03 5.37 -28.64
CA GLY A 102 17.30 5.82 -29.18
C GLY A 102 18.07 4.63 -29.67
#